data_AF-A0A7K6MND7-F1
#
_entry.id   AF-A0A7K6MND7-F1
#
_cell.length_a   1.000
_cell.length_b   1.000
_cell.length_c   1.000
_cell.angle_alpha   90.00
_cell.angle_beta   90.00
_cell.angle_gamma   90.00
#
_symmetry.space_group_name_H-M   'P 1'
#
loop_
_entity.id
_entity.type
_entity.pdbx_description
1 polymer ?
#
loop_
_entity_poly.entity_id
_entity_poly.type
_entity_poly.pdbx_seq_one_letter_code
_entity_poly.pdbx_strand_id
1 'polypeptide(L)'
;MNSVQGLLAASVISIQNSCFIYPACQNCFSRLILDSRRFHCLKCGCTGEAKDASYRYRLSLKIADTADLFDITVFGSCLDPFFGVTAENLQR
;
A
#
# COMPACT_ATOMS: atom_id res chain seq x y z
N MET A 1 -22.45 0.14 -5.73
CA MET A 1 -22.25 0.01 -4.27
C MET A 1 -22.03 1.41 -3.72
N ASN A 2 -23.00 1.98 -3.01
CA ASN A 2 -22.83 3.26 -2.34
C ASN A 2 -21.93 3.02 -1.13
N SER A 3 -20.66 3.44 -1.19
CA SER A 3 -19.74 3.29 -0.07
C SER A 3 -20.12 4.31 1.00
N VAL A 4 -20.64 3.83 2.13
CA VAL A 4 -20.74 4.66 3.34
C VAL A 4 -19.31 4.94 3.79
N GLN A 5 -18.90 6.21 3.72
CA GLN A 5 -17.64 6.68 4.28
C GLN A 5 -17.91 7.18 5.70
N GLY A 6 -17.09 6.76 6.66
CA GLY A 6 -17.22 7.16 8.05
C GLY A 6 -15.85 7.31 8.69
N LEU A 7 -15.78 8.11 9.74
CA LEU A 7 -14.60 8.22 10.59
C LEU A 7 -14.67 7.15 11.67
N LEU A 8 -13.53 6.51 11.95
CA LEU A 8 -13.39 5.48 12.98
C LEU A 8 -12.27 5.88 13.93
N ALA A 9 -12.59 5.95 15.22
CA ALA A 9 -11.60 6.05 16.29
C ALA A 9 -11.34 4.63 16.82
N ALA A 10 -10.14 4.11 16.56
CA ALA A 10 -9.76 2.75 16.92
C ALA A 10 -8.26 2.68 17.24
N SER A 11 -7.87 1.65 17.99
CA SER A 11 -6.50 1.33 18.34
C SER A 11 -5.94 0.25 17.44
N VAL A 12 -4.68 0.39 17.01
CA VAL A 12 -3.98 -0.67 16.27
C VAL A 12 -3.54 -1.75 17.25
N ILE A 13 -3.98 -3.00 17.01
CA ILE A 13 -3.68 -4.15 17.86
C ILE A 13 -2.51 -4.96 17.31
N SER A 14 -2.46 -5.16 15.99
CA SER A 14 -1.36 -5.89 15.35
C SER A 14 -1.24 -5.62 13.86
N ILE A 15 -0.03 -5.78 13.34
CA ILE A 15 0.27 -5.79 11.90
C ILE A 15 0.10 -7.22 11.38
N GLN A 16 -0.66 -7.38 10.29
CA GLN A 16 -1.07 -8.69 9.77
C GLN A 16 -0.20 -9.18 8.61
N ASN A 17 0.62 -8.32 8.00
CA ASN A 17 1.46 -8.66 6.86
C ASN A 17 2.94 -8.38 7.12
N SER A 18 3.79 -9.28 6.62
CA SER A 18 5.25 -9.12 6.63
C SER A 18 5.76 -8.24 5.48
N CYS A 19 5.06 -8.21 4.36
CA CYS A 19 5.35 -7.36 3.20
C CYS A 19 4.32 -6.24 3.10
N PHE A 20 4.71 -5.03 3.50
CA PHE A 20 3.86 -3.85 3.57
C PHE A 20 4.12 -2.82 2.46
N ILE A 21 4.87 -3.21 1.43
CA ILE A 21 5.11 -2.42 0.22
C ILE A 21 4.76 -3.24 -1.03
N TYR A 22 4.42 -2.59 -2.12
CA TYR A 22 4.22 -3.24 -3.43
C TYR A 22 4.61 -2.30 -4.57
N PRO A 23 5.07 -2.83 -5.71
CA PRO A 23 5.42 -2.02 -6.86
C PRO A 23 4.15 -1.48 -7.52
N ALA A 24 4.11 -0.18 -7.80
CA ALA A 24 2.94 0.53 -8.28
C ALA A 24 3.28 1.53 -9.39
N CYS A 25 2.42 1.64 -10.41
CA CYS A 25 2.63 2.61 -11.49
C CYS A 25 2.45 4.02 -10.93
N GLN A 26 3.40 4.90 -11.21
CA GLN A 26 3.33 6.32 -10.81
C GLN A 26 2.12 7.06 -11.40
N ASN A 27 1.63 6.61 -12.57
CA ASN A 27 0.55 7.30 -13.28
C ASN A 27 -0.85 6.95 -12.76
N CYS A 28 -1.07 5.70 -12.34
CA CYS A 28 -2.42 5.21 -12.01
C CYS A 28 -2.50 4.44 -10.69
N PHE A 29 -1.40 4.39 -9.94
CA PHE A 29 -1.23 3.72 -8.64
C PHE A 29 -1.62 2.25 -8.60
N SER A 30 -1.82 1.63 -9.76
CA SER A 30 -2.13 0.21 -9.87
C SER A 30 -0.87 -0.61 -9.74
N ARG A 31 -1.02 -1.82 -9.20
CA ARG A 31 0.10 -2.75 -9.02
C ARG A 31 0.80 -3.01 -10.35
N LEU A 32 2.13 -2.95 -10.34
CA LEU A 32 2.98 -3.32 -11.47
C LEU A 32 3.22 -4.82 -11.47
N ILE A 33 3.37 -5.37 -12.67
CA ILE A 33 4.05 -6.65 -12.89
C ILE A 33 5.53 -6.33 -13.04
N LEU A 34 6.37 -7.01 -12.26
CA LEU A 34 7.82 -6.91 -12.35
C LEU A 34 8.39 -8.19 -12.91
N ASP A 35 9.19 -8.05 -13.96
CA ASP A 35 10.09 -9.07 -14.48
C ASP A 35 11.53 -8.73 -14.10
N SER A 36 12.49 -9.60 -14.46
CA SER A 36 13.90 -9.42 -14.09
C SER A 36 14.54 -8.12 -14.61
N ARG A 37 13.98 -7.51 -15.66
CA ARG A 37 14.50 -6.29 -16.29
C ARG A 37 13.51 -5.16 -16.39
N ARG A 38 12.20 -5.44 -16.41
CA ARG A 38 11.18 -4.46 -16.76
C ARG A 38 10.00 -4.49 -15.80
N PHE A 39 9.28 -3.39 -15.76
CA PHE A 39 7.93 -3.36 -15.20
C PHE A 39 6.88 -3.13 -16.28
N HIS A 40 5.67 -3.63 -16.01
CA HIS A 40 4.51 -3.46 -16.85
C HIS A 40 3.28 -3.11 -16.00
N CYS A 41 2.58 -2.03 -16.33
CA CYS A 41 1.28 -1.72 -15.75
C CYS A 41 0.15 -2.18 -16.65
N LEU A 42 -0.62 -3.16 -16.19
CA LEU A 42 -1.76 -3.67 -16.94
C LEU A 42 -2.92 -2.66 -17.10
N LYS A 43 -3.00 -1.65 -16.23
CA LYS A 43 -4.11 -0.70 -16.25
C LYS A 43 -3.94 0.42 -17.27
N CYS A 44 -2.77 1.06 -17.30
CA CYS A 44 -2.51 2.21 -18.19
C CYS A 44 -1.46 1.93 -19.27
N GLY A 45 -0.87 0.72 -19.30
CA GLY A 45 0.15 0.36 -20.27
C GLY A 45 1.54 0.96 -20.01
N CYS A 46 1.77 1.63 -18.86
CA CYS A 46 3.08 2.18 -18.51
C CYS A 46 4.12 1.05 -18.42
N THR A 47 5.28 1.22 -19.06
CA THR A 47 6.40 0.27 -19.02
C THR A 47 7.72 0.98 -18.73
N GLY A 48 8.67 0.30 -18.11
CA GLY A 48 10.00 0.85 -17.83
C GLY A 48 10.97 -0.22 -17.33
N GLU A 49 12.14 0.18 -16.84
CA GLU A 49 13.10 -0.75 -16.25
C GLU A 49 12.70 -1.11 -14.82
N ALA A 50 12.98 -2.35 -14.39
CA ALA A 50 12.59 -2.84 -13.06
C ALA A 50 13.18 -1.99 -11.91
N LYS A 51 14.38 -1.43 -12.12
CA LYS A 51 15.04 -0.51 -11.17
C LYS A 51 14.33 0.84 -11.00
N ASP A 52 13.53 1.23 -11.98
CA ASP A 52 12.78 2.49 -11.98
C ASP A 52 11.33 2.27 -11.51
N ALA A 53 11.00 1.04 -11.09
CA ALA A 53 9.69 0.73 -10.55
C ALA A 53 9.52 1.37 -9.18
N SER A 54 8.43 2.12 -9.02
CA SER A 54 8.15 2.77 -7.75
C SER A 54 7.32 1.91 -6.82
N TYR A 55 7.38 2.19 -5.52
CA TYR A 55 6.72 1.43 -4.47
C TYR A 55 5.71 2.26 -3.68
N ARG A 56 4.65 1.58 -3.22
CA ARG A 56 3.62 2.15 -2.34
C ARG A 56 3.38 1.24 -1.16
N TYR A 57 3.01 1.85 -0.03
CA TYR A 57 2.60 1.09 1.14
C TYR A 57 1.26 0.36 0.91
N ARG A 58 1.17 -0.84 1.49
CA ARG A 58 -0.03 -1.64 1.71
C ARG A 58 0.09 -2.29 3.08
N LEU A 59 -0.43 -1.63 4.10
CA LEU A 59 -0.34 -2.10 5.47
C LEU A 59 -1.65 -2.76 5.89
N SER A 60 -1.61 -4.04 6.26
CA SER A 60 -2.77 -4.78 6.76
C SER A 60 -2.72 -4.76 8.29
N LEU A 61 -3.79 -4.27 8.92
CA LEU A 61 -3.86 -4.04 10.35
C LEU A 61 -5.08 -4.74 10.93
N LYS A 62 -4.91 -5.28 12.14
CA LYS A 62 -6.03 -5.58 13.03
C LYS A 62 -6.19 -4.41 13.99
N ILE A 63 -7.37 -3.83 14.01
CA ILE A 63 -7.72 -2.69 14.87
C ILE A 63 -8.88 -3.07 15.80
N ALA A 64 -8.99 -2.39 16.93
CA ALA A 64 -10.10 -2.52 17.87
C ALA A 64 -10.73 -1.15 18.13
N ASP A 65 -12.05 -1.09 18.14
CA ASP A 65 -12.78 0.01 18.78
C ASP A 65 -13.32 -0.44 20.14
N THR A 66 -14.30 0.28 20.69
CA THR A 66 -14.91 -0.02 21.99
C THR A 66 -15.71 -1.33 22.04
N ALA A 67 -16.14 -1.86 20.89
CA ALA A 67 -17.05 -3.01 20.81
C ALA A 67 -16.47 -4.17 19.99
N ASP A 68 -15.69 -3.87 18.95
CA ASP A 68 -15.39 -4.84 17.90
C ASP A 68 -13.91 -4.80 17.43
N LEU A 69 -13.54 -5.88 16.73
CA LEU A 69 -12.26 -6.02 16.03
C LEU A 69 -12.48 -6.00 14.52
N PHE A 70 -11.62 -5.27 13.80
CA PHE A 70 -11.68 -5.15 12.35
C PHE A 70 -10.33 -5.42 11.72
N ASP A 71 -10.35 -6.03 10.53
CA ASP A 71 -9.18 -6.13 9.66
C ASP A 71 -9.30 -5.06 8.56
N ILE A 72 -8.35 -4.12 8.55
CA ILE A 72 -8.30 -3.02 7.57
C ILE A 72 -7.01 -3.07 6.76
N THR A 73 -7.03 -2.44 5.58
CA THR A 73 -5.81 -2.20 4.80
C THR A 73 -5.67 -0.72 4.48
N VAL A 74 -4.52 -0.14 4.84
CA VAL A 74 -4.16 1.25 4.56
C VAL A 74 -3.16 1.29 3.41
N PHE A 75 -3.35 2.22 2.47
CA PHE A 75 -2.57 2.30 1.23
C PHE A 75 -1.90 3.66 1.04
N GLY A 76 -0.75 3.64 0.36
CA GLY A 76 -0.12 4.83 -0.19
C GLY A 76 0.66 5.68 0.81
N SER A 77 0.99 6.90 0.40
CA SER A 77 1.89 7.81 1.12
C SER A 77 1.31 8.40 2.40
N CYS A 78 0.05 8.14 2.72
CA CYS A 78 -0.51 8.52 4.03
C CYS A 78 0.21 7.82 5.20
N LEU A 79 0.96 6.76 4.92
CA LEU A 79 1.77 6.02 5.89
C LEU A 79 3.20 6.59 6.04
N ASP A 80 3.65 7.49 5.17
CA ASP A 80 5.00 8.08 5.24
C ASP A 80 5.25 8.78 6.59
N PRO A 81 4.31 9.57 7.16
CA PRO A 81 4.51 10.19 8.48
C PRO A 81 4.59 9.19 9.63
N PHE A 82 3.99 8.01 9.48
CA PHE A 82 3.97 6.98 10.52
C PHE A 82 5.23 6.12 10.51
N PHE A 83 5.80 5.85 9.33
CA PHE A 83 7.06 5.10 9.19
C PHE A 83 8.30 6.00 9.18
N GLY A 84 8.14 7.31 8.97
CA GLY A 84 9.25 8.26 8.86
C GLY A 84 10.05 8.14 7.56
N VAL A 85 9.59 7.31 6.61
CA VAL A 85 10.29 7.00 5.36
C VAL A 85 9.26 6.68 4.27
N THR A 86 9.60 6.94 3.01
CA THR A 86 8.75 6.56 1.87
C THR A 86 8.81 5.06 1.63
N ALA A 87 7.76 4.51 1.01
CA ALA A 87 7.76 3.10 0.60
C ALA A 87 8.92 2.75 -0.34
N GLU A 88 9.33 3.70 -1.18
CA GLU A 88 10.49 3.61 -2.07
C GLU A 88 11.78 3.35 -1.28
N ASN A 89 12.04 4.16 -0.26
CA ASN A 89 13.27 4.10 0.53
C ASN A 89 13.27 2.94 1.54
N LEU A 90 12.12 2.32 1.77
CA LEU A 90 12.00 1.13 2.62
C LEU A 90 12.09 -0.17 1.81
N GLN A 91 11.94 -0.10 0.49
CA GLN A 91 12.21 -1.22 -0.39
C GLN A 91 13.68 -1.61 -0.28
N ARG A 92 13.92 -2.87 0.10
CA ARG A 92 15.24 -3.49 0.14
C ARG A 92 15.50 -4.28 -1.13
#